data_AF-A0A3A4WMU7-F1
#
_entry.id   AF-A0A3A4WMU7-F1
#
_cell.length_a   1.000
_cell.length_b   1.000
_cell.length_c   1.000
_cell.angle_alpha   90.00
_cell.angle_beta   90.00
_cell.angle_gamma   90.00
#
_symmetry.space_group_name_H-M   'P 1'
#
loop_
_entity.id
_entity.type
_entity.pdbx_description
1 polymer ?
#
loop_
_entity_poly.entity_id
_entity_poly.type
_entity_poly.pdbx_seq_one_letter_code
_entity_poly.pdbx_strand_id
1 'polypeptide(L)'
;MIRIQLGDEVKDRVTGYKGIAVAHTRYLQGCDRFSVQASVDKDGKVPDWQSFDAPQLDVVKSGKVKSQFDEAVDGSPKKPGGPAKYIPLPKQVPGR
;
A
#
# COMPACT_ATOMS: atom_id res chain seq x y z
N MET A 1 3.66 14.97 11.17
CA MET A 1 3.36 14.12 10.00
C MET A 1 3.38 12.68 10.45
N ILE A 2 2.28 11.96 10.28
CA ILE A 2 2.24 10.51 10.54
C ILE A 2 2.94 9.82 9.38
N ARG A 3 3.98 9.04 9.67
CA ARG A 3 4.84 8.36 8.68
C ARG A 3 4.52 6.86 8.66
N ILE A 4 3.29 6.51 8.30
CA ILE A 4 2.91 5.12 8.06
C ILE A 4 3.02 4.85 6.57
N GLN A 5 3.70 3.77 6.20
CA GLN A 5 3.80 3.27 4.83
C GLN A 5 3.06 1.95 4.67
N LEU A 6 2.67 1.63 3.43
CA LEU A 6 2.17 0.29 3.13
C LEU A 6 3.28 -0.74 3.39
N GLY A 7 2.90 -1.90 3.94
CA GLY A 7 3.84 -2.93 4.33
C GLY A 7 4.45 -2.76 5.73
N ASP A 8 4.23 -1.63 6.39
CA ASP A 8 4.56 -1.46 7.80
C ASP A 8 3.66 -2.35 8.68
N GLU A 9 4.24 -2.88 9.75
CA GLU A 9 3.48 -3.45 10.85
C GLU A 9 3.03 -2.33 11.78
N VAL A 10 1.73 -2.24 12.00
CA VAL A 10 1.10 -1.20 12.82
C VAL A 10 0.27 -1.82 13.93
N LYS A 11 0.06 -1.04 15.00
CA LYS A 11 -0.83 -1.38 16.10
C LYS A 11 -1.78 -0.23 16.36
N ASP A 12 -3.07 -0.53 16.40
CA ASP A 12 -4.08 0.38 16.91
C ASP A 12 -3.94 0.55 18.43
N ARG A 13 -3.83 1.80 18.89
CA ARG A 13 -3.65 2.13 20.31
C ARG A 13 -4.92 1.96 21.13
N VAL A 14 -6.10 2.02 20.50
CA VAL A 14 -7.37 1.96 21.21
C VAL A 14 -7.76 0.51 21.51
N THR A 15 -7.73 -0.36 20.51
CA THR A 15 -8.15 -1.77 20.64
C THR A 15 -6.98 -2.74 20.85
N GLY A 16 -5.76 -2.32 20.51
CA GLY A 16 -4.59 -3.19 20.48
C GLY A 16 -4.48 -4.04 19.21
N TYR A 17 -5.39 -3.89 18.23
CA TYR A 17 -5.36 -4.62 16.97
C TYR A 17 -4.03 -4.41 16.24
N LYS A 18 -3.41 -5.48 15.77
CA LYS A 18 -2.07 -5.47 15.20
C LYS A 18 -2.02 -6.23 13.88
N GLY A 19 -1.38 -5.65 12.88
CA GLY A 19 -1.26 -6.26 11.55
C GLY A 19 -0.41 -5.44 10.59
N ILE A 20 -0.53 -5.73 9.30
CA ILE A 20 0.17 -5.03 8.22
C ILE A 20 -0.74 -3.98 7.60
N ALA A 21 -0.24 -2.76 7.39
CA ALA A 21 -0.94 -1.74 6.60
C ALA A 21 -0.95 -2.14 5.13
N VAL A 22 -2.11 -2.54 4.60
CA VAL A 22 -2.26 -3.09 3.24
C VAL A 22 -2.94 -2.13 2.27
N ALA A 23 -3.72 -1.17 2.77
CA ALA A 23 -4.32 -0.13 1.96
C ALA A 23 -4.27 1.22 2.68
N HIS A 24 -4.14 2.29 1.90
CA HIS A 24 -4.22 3.68 2.37
C HIS A 24 -5.34 4.36 1.58
N THR A 25 -6.35 4.83 2.29
CA THR A 25 -7.44 5.63 1.71
C THR A 25 -7.30 7.06 2.20
N ARG A 26 -7.16 7.97 1.24
CA ARG A 26 -7.18 9.40 1.48
C ARG A 26 -8.53 9.95 1.04
N TYR A 27 -9.33 10.41 2.00
CA TYR A 27 -10.63 11.02 1.71
C TYR A 27 -10.47 12.46 1.26
N LEU A 28 -11.46 12.96 0.51
CA LEU A 28 -11.48 14.31 -0.07
C LEU A 28 -11.15 15.41 0.95
N GLN A 29 -11.62 15.26 2.19
CA GLN A 29 -11.43 16.25 3.28
C GLN A 29 -10.23 15.95 4.19
N GLY A 30 -9.25 15.17 3.73
CA GLY A 30 -7.98 14.99 4.45
C GLY A 30 -8.01 14.01 5.62
N CYS A 31 -9.02 13.15 5.71
CA CYS A 31 -8.97 12.00 6.61
C CYS A 31 -8.13 10.89 5.93
N ASP A 32 -6.99 10.56 6.50
CA ASP A 32 -6.19 9.40 6.06
C ASP A 32 -6.54 8.19 6.92
N ARG A 33 -6.94 7.10 6.27
CA ARG A 33 -7.22 5.81 6.91
C ARG A 33 -6.35 4.71 6.33
N PHE A 34 -5.94 3.80 7.18
CA PHE A 34 -5.23 2.60 6.78
C PHE A 34 -6.07 1.37 7.09
N SER A 35 -6.17 0.46 6.11
CA SER A 35 -6.70 -0.89 6.34
C SER A 35 -5.56 -1.79 6.77
N VAL A 36 -5.74 -2.45 7.91
CA VAL A 36 -4.76 -3.28 8.57
C VAL A 36 -5.21 -4.73 8.51
N GLN A 37 -4.38 -5.59 7.93
CA GLN A 37 -4.61 -7.02 7.83
C GLN A 37 -3.88 -7.73 8.97
N ALA A 38 -4.63 -8.36 9.88
CA ALA A 38 -4.06 -9.23 10.90
C ALA A 38 -3.50 -10.53 10.29
N SER A 39 -2.59 -11.17 11.02
CA SER A 39 -2.13 -12.52 10.69
C SER A 39 -3.27 -13.54 10.84
N VAL A 40 -3.09 -14.69 10.20
CA VAL A 40 -3.97 -15.86 10.35
C VAL A 40 -4.17 -16.17 11.84
N ASP A 41 -5.40 -16.46 12.23
CA ASP A 41 -5.74 -16.82 13.60
C ASP A 41 -5.24 -18.23 13.97
N LYS A 42 -5.52 -18.64 15.21
CA LYS A 42 -5.10 -19.95 15.72
C LYS A 42 -5.82 -21.12 15.02
N ASP A 43 -6.97 -20.85 14.41
CA ASP A 43 -7.79 -21.83 13.71
C ASP A 43 -7.47 -21.89 12.21
N GLY A 44 -6.47 -21.14 11.75
CA GLY A 44 -6.05 -21.11 10.36
C GLY A 44 -6.90 -20.22 9.46
N LYS A 45 -7.82 -19.42 10.02
CA LYS A 45 -8.67 -18.51 9.25
C LYS A 45 -8.00 -17.16 9.05
N VAL A 46 -8.19 -16.60 7.88
CA VAL A 46 -7.75 -15.23 7.55
C VAL A 46 -8.80 -14.27 8.07
N PRO A 47 -8.48 -13.39 9.04
CA PRO A 47 -9.42 -12.38 9.50
C PRO A 47 -9.66 -11.33 8.41
N ASP A 48 -10.82 -10.67 8.43
CA ASP A 48 -11.02 -9.49 7.60
C ASP A 48 -10.08 -8.35 8.03
N TRP A 49 -9.68 -7.51 7.08
CA TRP A 49 -8.95 -6.30 7.40
C TRP A 49 -9.84 -5.31 8.14
N GLN A 50 -9.25 -4.49 9.00
CA GLN A 50 -9.96 -3.43 9.72
C GLN A 50 -9.33 -2.08 9.41
N SER A 51 -10.17 -1.06 9.23
CA SER A 51 -9.73 0.30 8.86
C SER A 51 -9.68 1.21 10.07
N PHE A 52 -8.56 1.91 10.25
CA PHE A 52 -8.32 2.83 11.36
C PHE A 52 -7.85 4.18 10.85
N ASP A 53 -8.13 5.24 11.61
CA ASP A 53 -7.60 6.58 11.33
C ASP A 53 -6.09 6.61 11.56
N ALA A 54 -5.34 7.26 10.67
CA ALA A 54 -3.88 7.30 10.74
C ALA A 54 -3.31 7.78 12.10
N PRO A 55 -3.89 8.79 12.80
CA PRO A 55 -3.39 9.23 14.11
C PRO A 55 -3.54 8.18 15.22
N GLN A 56 -4.39 7.18 15.02
CA GLN A 56 -4.69 6.13 15.99
C GLN A 56 -3.68 4.97 15.95
N LEU A 57 -2.89 4.89 14.87
CA LEU A 57 -1.96 3.81 14.60
C LEU A 57 -0.54 4.17 15.02
N ASP A 58 0.11 3.28 15.77
CA ASP A 58 1.56 3.32 16.02
C ASP A 58 2.27 2.32 15.08
N VAL A 59 3.37 2.73 14.46
CA VAL A 59 4.24 1.83 13.69
C VAL A 59 5.04 0.96 14.67
N VAL A 60 4.84 -0.35 14.59
CA VAL A 60 5.58 -1.34 15.38
C VAL A 60 6.87 -1.75 14.69
N LYS A 61 6.81 -1.98 13.37
CA LYS A 61 7.97 -2.36 12.56
C LYS A 61 7.80 -1.82 11.15
N SER A 62 8.73 -0.99 10.70
CA SER A 62 8.69 -0.45 9.34
C SER A 62 9.13 -1.49 8.31
N GLY A 63 8.51 -1.48 7.13
CA GLY A 63 8.88 -2.31 5.97
C GLY A 63 8.85 -3.80 6.25
N LYS A 64 7.91 -4.28 7.10
CA LYS A 64 7.81 -5.70 7.44
C LYS A 64 7.49 -6.56 6.21
N VAL A 65 6.68 -6.03 5.30
CA VAL A 65 6.36 -6.65 4.02
C VAL A 65 6.74 -5.68 2.91
N LYS A 66 7.53 -6.13 1.93
CA LYS A 66 7.83 -5.34 0.73
C LYS A 66 6.79 -5.61 -0.35
N SER A 67 6.49 -4.61 -1.17
CA SER A 67 5.68 -4.80 -2.35
C SER A 67 6.47 -5.55 -3.42
N GLN A 68 5.79 -6.42 -4.17
CA GLN A 68 6.37 -7.10 -5.34
C GLN A 68 6.75 -6.13 -6.48
N PHE A 69 6.37 -4.86 -6.38
CA PHE A 69 6.71 -3.80 -7.31
C PHE A 69 7.89 -2.94 -6.82
N ASP A 70 8.36 -3.16 -5.58
CA ASP A 70 9.48 -2.41 -5.00
C ASP A 70 10.84 -2.90 -5.51
N GLU A 71 10.91 -4.13 -6.06
CA GLU A 71 12.12 -4.68 -6.65
C GLU A 71 11.84 -5.28 -8.03
N ALA A 72 12.54 -4.76 -9.02
CA ALA A 72 12.67 -5.37 -10.32
C ALA A 72 13.94 -6.20 -10.38
N VAL A 73 13.85 -7.36 -11.02
CA VAL A 73 14.95 -8.35 -11.14
C VAL A 73 16.15 -7.80 -11.95
N ASP A 74 15.99 -6.65 -12.60
CA ASP A 74 17.01 -5.94 -13.40
C ASP A 74 17.18 -4.45 -13.02
N GLY A 75 16.52 -3.98 -11.95
CA GLY A 75 16.49 -2.56 -11.58
C GLY A 75 15.41 -1.69 -12.25
N SER A 76 14.54 -2.27 -13.11
CA SER A 76 13.46 -1.56 -13.83
C SER A 76 12.07 -1.82 -13.21
N PRO A 77 11.38 -0.88 -12.54
CA PRO A 77 10.14 -1.17 -11.78
C PRO A 77 9.16 -2.08 -12.54
N LYS A 78 8.82 -3.24 -11.96
CA LYS A 78 7.88 -4.21 -12.54
C LYS A 78 6.58 -3.48 -12.87
N LYS A 79 6.22 -3.40 -14.15
CA LYS A 79 5.01 -2.69 -14.57
C LYS A 79 3.80 -3.55 -14.20
N PRO A 80 2.78 -3.01 -13.48
CA PRO A 80 1.53 -3.73 -13.30
C PRO A 80 0.91 -3.99 -14.68
N GLY A 81 0.28 -5.16 -14.85
CA GLY A 81 -0.25 -5.68 -16.13
C GLY A 81 -1.43 -4.91 -16.74
N GLY A 82 -1.57 -3.62 -16.42
CA GLY A 82 -2.53 -2.73 -17.08
C GLY A 82 -2.03 -2.31 -18.47
N PRO A 83 -2.93 -1.78 -19.32
CA PRO A 83 -2.55 -1.25 -20.62
C PRO A 83 -1.46 -0.17 -20.45
N ALA A 84 -0.44 -0.21 -21.31
CA ALA A 84 0.62 0.78 -21.28
C ALA A 84 0.03 2.19 -21.39
N LYS A 85 0.62 3.16 -20.66
CA LYS A 85 0.25 4.57 -20.82
C LYS A 85 0.35 4.93 -22.31
N TYR A 86 -0.68 5.57 -22.84
CA TYR A 86 -0.66 6.04 -24.23
C TYR A 86 0.51 7.00 -24.41
N ILE A 87 1.45 6.62 -25.29
CA ILE A 87 2.54 7.49 -25.73
C ILE A 87 2.13 7.97 -27.13
N PRO A 88 1.84 9.28 -27.31
CA PRO A 88 1.52 9.80 -28.64
C PRO A 88 2.70 9.55 -29.57
N LEU A 89 2.42 8.94 -30.73
CA LEU A 89 3.43 8.75 -31.76
C LEU A 89 3.97 10.12 -32.20
N PRO A 90 5.29 10.27 -32.44
CA PRO A 90 5.81 11.48 -33.04
C PRO A 90 5.07 11.73 -34.36
N LYS A 91 4.59 12.97 -34.55
CA LYS A 91 3.93 13.37 -35.79
C LYS A 91 4.88 13.03 -36.94
N GLN A 92 4.44 12.15 -37.84
CA GLN A 92 5.18 11.90 -39.07
C GLN A 92 5.29 13.24 -39.80
N VAL A 93 6.49 13.80 -39.86
CA VAL A 93 6.74 15.01 -40.62
C VAL A 93 6.59 14.61 -42.09
N PRO A 94 5.69 15.24 -42.87
CA PRO A 94 5.55 14.90 -44.27
C PRO A 94 6.88 15.11 -44.97
N GLY A 95 7.34 14.07 -45.68
CA GLY A 95 8.59 14.08 -46.43
C GLY A 95 8.63 15.25 -47.41
N ARG A 96 9.76 15.94 -47.42
CA ARG A 96 10.05 17.06 -48.31
C ARG A 96 10.53 16.55 -49.67
#